data_AF-A0A552D2K7-F1
#
_entry.id   AF-A0A552D2K7-F1
#
_cell.length_a   1.000
_cell.length_b   1.000
_cell.length_c   1.000
_cell.angle_alpha   90.00
_cell.angle_beta   90.00
_cell.angle_gamma   90.00
#
_symmetry.space_group_name_H-M   'P 1'
#
loop_
_entity.id
_entity.type
_entity.pdbx_description
1 polymer ?
#
loop_
_entity_poly.entity_id
_entity_poly.type
_entity_poly.pdbx_seq_one_letter_code
_entity_poly.pdbx_strand_id
1 'polypeptide(L)'
;MSKVGILTYHFTINFGATLQAYALYQLIKEHGYEVEFIDYRPKWLRVLDSRYLYWGFLRQRYLPSPYFISGAVKAWKMRQFLISNMNLSSKTYYTKEELKNCENEYDVVICGSDEIWNINREFDTSYFLDFISNPKTRKISYAASFGSTTSLGDQKNSVCNLLKDFYAISVRDTNSVKLVNECSREATKVLDPTFLGDFTKIIKYPEVKNKYILVYGNLTKEEGNYVKSVADMEGLDIICVGARPGRGNPHINLIGIGPDEWLGYFARASYVFTSFFHGVVFSIIFKKPFTNFPRLDRPIKVKDLLLDLGLENRIITNEKISQAKPKLPEEISWENLNLEKMIEQSKIHLLNSLEN
;
A
#
# COMPACT_ATOMS: atom_id res chain seq x y z
N MET A 1 -24.44 5.82 16.89
CA MET A 1 -23.54 5.78 15.71
C MET A 1 -22.68 4.56 15.90
N SER A 2 -22.62 3.63 14.95
CA SER A 2 -21.82 2.42 15.14
C SER A 2 -20.33 2.75 15.13
N LYS A 3 -19.57 2.13 16.04
CA LYS A 3 -18.13 2.35 16.19
C LYS A 3 -17.34 1.26 15.47
N VAL A 4 -16.44 1.68 14.58
CA VAL A 4 -15.63 0.81 13.71
C VAL A 4 -14.16 0.94 14.09
N GLY A 5 -13.54 -0.19 14.45
CA GLY A 5 -12.10 -0.27 14.70
C GLY A 5 -11.35 -0.79 13.46
N ILE A 6 -10.36 -0.05 12.97
CA ILE A 6 -9.50 -0.51 11.86
C ILE A 6 -8.21 -1.09 12.43
N LEU A 7 -7.89 -2.34 12.08
CA LEU A 7 -6.61 -2.99 12.41
C LEU A 7 -5.79 -3.29 11.15
N THR A 8 -4.72 -2.51 10.95
CA THR A 8 -3.74 -2.71 9.89
C THR A 8 -2.39 -2.09 10.27
N TYR A 9 -1.39 -2.23 9.39
CA TYR A 9 -0.11 -1.53 9.49
C TYR A 9 -0.31 -0.02 9.24
N HIS A 10 -0.63 0.72 10.30
CA HIS A 10 -0.85 2.18 10.25
C HIS A 10 0.38 2.97 10.71
N PHE A 11 1.16 2.44 11.66
CA PHE A 11 2.41 3.06 12.11
C PHE A 11 3.57 2.60 11.23
N THR A 12 3.77 3.25 10.08
CA THR A 12 4.82 2.88 9.10
C THR A 12 5.32 4.09 8.31
N ILE A 13 6.50 3.96 7.69
CA ILE A 13 7.06 4.94 6.76
C ILE A 13 6.79 4.64 5.27
N ASN A 14 5.92 3.67 5.01
CA ASN A 14 5.52 3.28 3.67
C ASN A 14 4.32 4.13 3.20
N PHE A 15 4.53 4.96 2.16
CA PHE A 15 3.49 5.82 1.59
C PHE A 15 2.24 5.06 1.18
N GLY A 16 2.41 3.90 0.53
CA GLY A 16 1.30 3.06 0.10
C GLY A 16 0.44 2.59 1.25
N ALA A 17 1.07 1.96 2.25
CA ALA A 17 0.39 1.47 3.46
C ALA A 17 -0.31 2.59 4.26
N THR A 18 0.26 3.79 4.30
CA THR A 18 -0.39 4.95 4.93
C THR A 18 -1.58 5.47 4.13
N LEU A 19 -1.45 5.58 2.81
CA LEU A 19 -2.50 6.15 1.96
C LEU A 19 -3.69 5.21 1.74
N GLN A 20 -3.45 3.90 1.68
CA GLN A 20 -4.53 2.90 1.67
C GLN A 20 -5.30 2.88 3.00
N ALA A 21 -4.61 3.03 4.14
CA ALA A 21 -5.24 3.17 5.45
C ALA A 21 -6.07 4.46 5.52
N TYR A 22 -5.51 5.59 5.10
CA TYR A 22 -6.23 6.86 5.02
C TYR A 22 -7.50 6.75 4.16
N ALA A 23 -7.41 6.14 2.98
CA ALA A 23 -8.55 6.02 2.07
C ALA A 23 -9.69 5.17 2.66
N LEU A 24 -9.35 4.06 3.31
CA LEU A 24 -10.34 3.23 4.02
C LEU A 24 -11.00 4.00 5.17
N TYR A 25 -10.19 4.69 5.99
CA TYR A 25 -10.69 5.49 7.11
C TYR A 25 -11.65 6.60 6.65
N GLN A 26 -11.27 7.37 5.63
CA GLN A 26 -12.10 8.46 5.11
C GLN A 26 -13.41 7.92 4.55
N LEU A 27 -13.37 6.85 3.77
CA LEU A 27 -14.58 6.28 3.18
C LEU A 27 -15.58 5.84 4.26
N ILE A 28 -15.12 5.11 5.28
CA ILE A 28 -16.00 4.64 6.36
C ILE A 28 -16.54 5.85 7.15
N LYS A 29 -15.71 6.84 7.44
CA LYS A 29 -16.09 8.05 8.17
C LYS A 29 -17.12 8.90 7.41
N GLU A 30 -16.96 9.06 6.10
CA GLU A 30 -17.90 9.81 5.24
C GLU A 30 -19.29 9.16 5.19
N HIS A 31 -19.39 7.86 5.49
CA HIS A 31 -20.66 7.13 5.57
C HIS A 31 -21.28 7.12 6.98
N GLY A 32 -20.83 8.01 7.88
CA GLY A 32 -21.52 8.25 9.15
C GLY A 32 -21.20 7.23 10.25
N TYR A 33 -20.05 6.57 10.19
CA TYR A 33 -19.54 5.75 11.28
C TYR A 33 -18.56 6.53 12.17
N GLU A 34 -18.51 6.18 13.45
CA GLU A 34 -17.39 6.59 14.31
C GLU A 34 -16.22 5.64 14.03
N VAL A 35 -15.07 6.16 13.61
CA VAL A 35 -13.96 5.33 13.14
C VAL A 35 -12.68 5.72 13.85
N GLU A 36 -11.90 4.72 14.26
CA GLU A 36 -10.53 4.89 14.71
C GLU A 36 -9.67 3.69 14.30
N PHE A 37 -8.36 3.90 14.22
CA PHE A 37 -7.42 2.80 14.15
C PHE A 37 -7.16 2.26 15.55
N ILE A 38 -7.24 0.93 15.69
CA ILE A 38 -6.72 0.25 16.87
C ILE A 38 -5.19 0.40 16.81
N ASP A 39 -4.62 1.15 17.74
CA ASP A 39 -3.20 1.56 17.75
C ASP A 39 -2.27 0.41 18.18
N TYR A 40 -2.29 -0.67 17.40
CA TYR A 40 -1.48 -1.87 17.58
C TYR A 40 -0.11 -1.73 16.92
N ARG A 41 0.95 -1.86 17.73
CA ARG A 41 2.35 -1.69 17.31
C ARG A 41 3.22 -2.84 17.81
N PRO A 42 3.06 -4.05 17.24
CA PRO A 42 3.77 -5.21 17.73
C PRO A 42 5.29 -5.02 17.62
N LYS A 43 6.03 -5.61 18.57
CA LYS A 43 7.49 -5.42 18.67
C LYS A 43 8.23 -5.77 17.37
N TRP A 44 7.82 -6.84 16.69
CA TRP A 44 8.45 -7.29 15.45
C TRP A 44 8.34 -6.25 14.32
N LEU A 45 7.21 -5.53 14.24
CA LEU A 45 6.99 -4.47 13.26
C LEU A 45 7.82 -3.23 13.58
N ARG A 46 7.93 -2.86 14.87
CA ARG A 46 8.78 -1.74 15.33
C ARG A 46 10.27 -1.95 14.98
N VAL A 47 10.76 -3.19 15.03
CA VAL A 47 12.14 -3.53 14.66
C VAL A 47 12.37 -3.41 13.14
N LEU A 48 11.33 -3.56 12.33
CA LEU A 48 11.42 -3.33 10.88
C LEU A 48 11.47 -1.83 10.55
N ASP A 49 10.65 -1.01 11.18
CA ASP A 49 10.66 0.45 10.96
C ASP A 49 11.90 1.11 11.54
N SER A 50 12.40 0.64 12.70
CA SER A 50 13.63 1.15 13.28
C SER A 50 14.84 0.88 12.37
N ARG A 51 14.89 -0.24 11.65
CA ARG A 51 15.95 -0.52 10.68
C ARG A 51 16.05 0.52 9.56
N TYR A 52 14.95 1.17 9.18
CA TYR A 52 14.97 2.28 8.21
C TYR A 52 15.53 3.58 8.79
N LEU A 53 15.29 3.85 10.08
CA LEU A 53 15.87 4.98 10.81
C LEU A 53 17.36 4.75 11.11
N TYR A 54 17.74 3.54 11.50
CA TYR A 54 19.11 3.19 11.94
C TYR A 54 20.04 2.75 10.79
N TRP A 55 19.57 2.62 9.55
CA TRP A 55 20.46 2.28 8.43
C TRP A 55 21.57 3.31 8.20
N GLY A 56 21.36 4.56 8.61
CA GLY A 56 22.38 5.61 8.61
C GLY A 56 23.55 5.36 9.59
N PHE A 57 23.33 4.57 10.64
CA PHE A 57 24.36 4.25 11.65
C PHE A 57 25.27 3.09 11.25
N LEU A 58 24.76 2.11 10.51
CA LEU A 58 25.48 0.86 10.24
C LEU A 58 26.67 1.00 9.28
N ARG A 59 26.87 2.17 8.65
CA ARG A 59 27.91 2.33 7.61
C ARG A 59 28.82 3.56 7.75
N GLN A 60 28.51 4.52 8.61
CA GLN A 60 29.36 5.71 8.81
C GLN A 60 29.54 5.96 10.29
N ARG A 61 30.76 5.70 10.76
CA ARG A 61 31.09 5.59 12.17
C ARG A 61 31.08 6.94 12.91
N TYR A 62 30.94 8.11 12.25
CA TYR A 62 31.16 9.40 12.92
C TYR A 62 30.34 10.64 12.47
N LEU A 63 29.43 10.58 11.49
CA LEU A 63 28.53 11.72 11.13
C LEU A 63 27.17 11.22 10.65
N PRO A 64 26.03 11.84 11.03
CA PRO A 64 24.74 11.51 10.46
C PRO A 64 24.72 11.94 8.99
N SER A 65 24.81 10.96 8.10
CA SER A 65 24.70 11.17 6.66
C SER A 65 23.45 12.02 6.31
N PRO A 66 23.46 12.88 5.27
CA PRO A 66 22.27 13.61 4.82
C PRO A 66 21.03 12.71 4.59
N TYR A 67 21.28 11.43 4.29
CA TYR A 67 20.26 10.39 4.19
C TYR A 67 19.59 10.04 5.52
N PHE A 68 20.32 10.11 6.64
CA PHE A 68 19.77 9.93 7.99
C PHE A 68 18.81 11.06 8.34
N ILE A 69 19.24 12.32 8.14
CA ILE A 69 18.39 13.49 8.38
C ILE A 69 17.12 13.42 7.52
N SER A 70 17.27 13.12 6.22
CA SER A 70 16.12 12.95 5.33
C SER A 70 15.19 11.83 5.75
N GLY A 71 15.73 10.70 6.26
CA GLY A 71 14.93 9.60 6.81
C GLY A 71 14.17 10.01 8.07
N ALA A 72 14.79 10.77 8.97
CA ALA A 72 14.14 11.30 10.17
C ALA A 72 13.03 12.31 9.82
N VAL A 73 13.28 13.22 8.86
CA VAL A 73 12.26 14.16 8.35
C VAL A 73 11.09 13.39 7.73
N LYS A 74 11.37 12.34 6.93
CA LYS A 74 10.33 11.46 6.40
C LYS A 74 9.49 10.86 7.53
N ALA A 75 10.12 10.21 8.51
CA ALA A 75 9.40 9.59 9.62
C ALA A 75 8.55 10.60 10.40
N TRP A 76 9.05 11.82 10.61
CA TRP A 76 8.29 12.90 11.22
C TRP A 76 7.08 13.30 10.36
N LYS A 77 7.25 13.55 9.05
CA LYS A 77 6.15 13.89 8.14
C LYS A 77 5.10 12.77 8.03
N MET A 78 5.52 11.51 7.98
CA MET A 78 4.62 10.34 8.00
C MET A 78 3.78 10.32 9.28
N ARG A 79 4.41 10.59 10.44
CA ARG A 79 3.71 10.66 11.73
C ARG A 79 2.76 11.85 11.82
N GLN A 80 3.18 13.03 11.35
CA GLN A 80 2.33 14.21 11.28
C GLN A 80 1.10 13.96 10.41
N PHE A 81 1.28 13.32 9.26
CA PHE A 81 0.18 12.93 8.40
C PHE A 81 -0.78 11.98 9.11
N LEU A 82 -0.28 10.96 9.81
CA LEU A 82 -1.10 10.01 10.56
C LEU A 82 -1.98 10.73 11.59
N ILE A 83 -1.38 11.51 12.49
CA ILE A 83 -2.10 12.15 13.60
C ILE A 83 -3.03 13.28 13.17
N SER A 84 -2.77 13.91 12.00
CA SER A 84 -3.59 15.03 11.52
C SER A 84 -4.79 14.56 10.70
N ASN A 85 -4.75 13.34 10.14
CA ASN A 85 -5.75 12.87 9.18
C ASN A 85 -6.54 11.65 9.65
N MET A 86 -6.09 10.95 10.70
CA MET A 86 -6.68 9.71 11.18
C MET A 86 -6.76 9.70 12.72
N ASN A 87 -7.83 9.13 13.25
CA ASN A 87 -7.99 8.94 14.68
C ASN A 87 -7.33 7.62 15.11
N LEU A 88 -6.62 7.64 16.23
CA LEU A 88 -6.07 6.46 16.87
C LEU A 88 -6.84 6.19 18.17
N SER A 89 -6.96 4.92 18.55
CA SER A 89 -7.50 4.52 19.84
C SER A 89 -6.77 5.21 20.99
N SER A 90 -7.48 5.47 22.09
CA SER A 90 -6.91 6.17 23.25
C SER A 90 -5.70 5.48 23.88
N LYS A 91 -5.60 4.15 23.72
CA LYS A 91 -4.48 3.33 24.17
C LYS A 91 -3.70 2.78 22.97
N THR A 92 -2.39 2.67 23.14
CA THR A 92 -1.50 1.93 22.25
C THR A 92 -1.32 0.51 22.78
N TYR A 93 -1.38 -0.48 21.90
CA TYR A 93 -1.25 -1.89 22.22
C TYR A 93 0.02 -2.47 21.58
N TYR A 94 0.74 -3.33 22.29
CA TYR A 94 1.99 -3.93 21.83
C TYR A 94 1.95 -5.46 21.75
N THR A 95 0.93 -6.08 22.34
CA THR A 95 0.74 -7.52 22.39
C THR A 95 -0.72 -7.90 22.11
N LYS A 96 -0.96 -9.14 21.68
CA LYS A 96 -2.31 -9.67 21.48
C LYS A 96 -3.14 -9.65 22.77
N GLU A 97 -2.52 -9.96 23.91
CA GLU A 97 -3.22 -9.92 25.21
C GLU A 97 -3.68 -8.51 25.58
N GLU A 98 -2.90 -7.48 25.26
CA GLU A 98 -3.32 -6.10 25.47
C GLU A 98 -4.52 -5.72 24.59
N LEU A 99 -4.62 -6.25 23.35
CA LEU A 99 -5.73 -5.98 22.43
C LEU A 99 -7.09 -6.46 22.97
N LYS A 100 -7.13 -7.52 23.79
CA LYS A 100 -8.37 -8.00 24.41
C LYS A 100 -9.06 -6.90 25.23
N ASN A 101 -8.30 -5.94 25.76
CA ASN A 101 -8.86 -4.82 26.53
C ASN A 101 -9.78 -3.90 25.72
N CYS A 102 -9.76 -3.94 24.39
CA CYS A 102 -10.63 -3.15 23.51
C CYS A 102 -11.66 -3.97 22.74
N GLU A 103 -11.78 -5.28 22.99
CA GLU A 103 -12.67 -6.15 22.19
C GLU A 103 -14.15 -5.72 22.26
N ASN A 104 -14.55 -5.07 23.35
CA ASN A 104 -15.93 -4.61 23.59
C ASN A 104 -16.17 -3.15 23.18
N GLU A 105 -15.18 -2.47 22.60
CA GLU A 105 -15.28 -1.05 22.24
C GLU A 105 -15.88 -0.82 20.85
N TYR A 106 -16.04 -1.86 20.03
CA TYR A 106 -16.42 -1.74 18.63
C TYR A 106 -17.60 -2.64 18.28
N ASP A 107 -18.50 -2.12 17.43
CA ASP A 107 -19.56 -2.92 16.80
C ASP A 107 -19.00 -3.76 15.65
N VAL A 108 -18.00 -3.20 14.95
CA VAL A 108 -17.30 -3.86 13.85
C VAL A 108 -15.80 -3.61 13.97
N VAL A 109 -15.00 -4.66 13.80
CA VAL A 109 -13.57 -4.53 13.59
C VAL A 109 -13.22 -5.00 12.19
N ILE A 110 -12.57 -4.13 11.45
CA ILE A 110 -12.12 -4.36 10.09
C ILE A 110 -10.61 -4.55 10.08
N CYS A 111 -10.12 -5.65 9.52
CA CYS A 111 -8.70 -5.84 9.27
C CYS A 111 -8.35 -5.58 7.80
N GLY A 112 -7.14 -5.05 7.60
CA GLY A 112 -6.62 -4.66 6.29
C GLY A 112 -6.78 -3.16 6.02
N SER A 113 -6.56 -2.70 4.81
CA SER A 113 -5.94 -3.43 3.69
C SER A 113 -4.43 -3.62 3.92
N ASP A 114 -3.79 -4.48 3.11
CA ASP A 114 -2.34 -4.79 3.01
C ASP A 114 -1.95 -6.27 3.29
N GLU A 115 -0.65 -6.58 3.26
CA GLU A 115 -0.02 -7.88 3.55
C GLU A 115 -0.08 -8.28 5.03
N ILE A 116 -1.23 -8.09 5.66
CA ILE A 116 -1.44 -8.39 7.08
C ILE A 116 -1.59 -9.90 7.34
N TRP A 117 -1.89 -10.70 6.31
CA TRP A 117 -2.02 -12.16 6.39
C TRP A 117 -0.82 -12.90 5.76
N ASN A 118 0.30 -12.21 5.52
CA ASN A 118 1.49 -12.81 4.92
C ASN A 118 2.21 -13.73 5.93
N ILE A 119 1.89 -15.03 5.89
CA ILE A 119 2.45 -16.05 6.79
C ILE A 119 3.93 -16.35 6.52
N ASN A 120 4.46 -15.93 5.37
CA ASN A 120 5.90 -16.04 5.06
C ASN A 120 6.75 -14.95 5.75
N ARG A 121 6.10 -13.97 6.39
CA ARG A 121 6.75 -12.96 7.23
C ARG A 121 6.61 -13.37 8.70
N GLU A 122 5.99 -12.52 9.50
CA GLU A 122 5.63 -12.85 10.87
C GLU A 122 4.16 -13.24 10.89
N PHE A 123 3.85 -14.44 11.39
CA PHE A 123 2.47 -14.92 11.50
C PHE A 123 1.82 -14.40 12.79
N ASP A 124 1.49 -13.11 12.78
CA ASP A 124 0.78 -12.44 13.88
C ASP A 124 -0.73 -12.61 13.72
N THR A 125 -1.30 -13.53 14.48
CA THR A 125 -2.73 -13.90 14.37
C THR A 125 -3.67 -12.78 14.81
N SER A 126 -3.18 -11.72 15.47
CA SER A 126 -3.97 -10.55 15.84
C SER A 126 -4.60 -9.87 14.62
N TYR A 127 -3.96 -9.95 13.45
CA TYR A 127 -4.49 -9.43 12.18
C TYR A 127 -5.61 -10.29 11.56
N PHE A 128 -5.90 -11.44 12.15
CA PHE A 128 -7.12 -12.22 11.93
C PHE A 128 -8.20 -11.94 12.99
N LEU A 129 -8.01 -10.92 13.83
CA LEU A 129 -8.99 -10.46 14.81
C LEU A 129 -9.35 -11.55 15.85
N ASP A 130 -8.38 -12.40 16.17
CA ASP A 130 -8.55 -13.54 17.08
C ASP A 130 -8.50 -13.16 18.57
N PHE A 131 -8.28 -11.88 18.87
CA PHE A 131 -8.44 -11.30 20.21
C PHE A 131 -9.89 -10.91 20.52
N ILE A 132 -10.77 -10.90 19.51
CA ILE A 132 -12.19 -10.58 19.68
C ILE A 132 -12.94 -11.88 20.01
N SER A 133 -13.43 -11.98 21.23
CA SER A 133 -14.26 -13.08 21.71
C SER A 133 -15.74 -12.71 21.84
N ASN A 134 -16.05 -11.42 21.86
CA ASN A 134 -17.43 -10.92 21.93
C ASN A 134 -18.20 -11.22 20.63
N PRO A 135 -19.27 -12.03 20.67
CA PRO A 135 -20.05 -12.39 19.48
C PRO A 135 -20.85 -11.22 18.90
N LYS A 136 -21.00 -10.10 19.63
CA LYS A 136 -21.67 -8.89 19.13
C LYS A 136 -20.77 -8.07 18.19
N THR A 137 -19.46 -8.24 18.28
CA THR A 137 -18.49 -7.52 17.45
C THR A 137 -18.26 -8.28 16.15
N ARG A 138 -18.66 -7.70 15.02
CA ARG A 138 -18.44 -8.33 13.70
C ARG A 138 -16.98 -8.19 13.29
N LYS A 139 -16.40 -9.31 12.83
CA LYS A 139 -15.05 -9.35 12.24
C LYS A 139 -15.19 -9.30 10.73
N ILE A 140 -14.64 -8.28 10.08
CA ILE A 140 -14.62 -8.21 8.62
C ILE A 140 -13.19 -7.99 8.12
N SER A 141 -12.90 -8.44 6.90
CA SER A 141 -11.67 -8.04 6.20
C SER A 141 -12.02 -7.18 5.01
N TYR A 142 -11.22 -6.13 4.78
CA TYR A 142 -11.27 -5.37 3.53
C TYR A 142 -9.92 -5.35 2.84
N ALA A 143 -9.89 -5.88 1.61
CA ALA A 143 -8.68 -5.92 0.77
C ALA A 143 -7.43 -6.51 1.49
N ALA A 144 -7.64 -7.42 2.46
CA ALA A 144 -6.55 -8.13 3.11
C ALA A 144 -5.80 -8.99 2.08
N SER A 145 -4.52 -9.27 2.31
CA SER A 145 -3.74 -10.07 1.37
C SER A 145 -2.73 -10.97 2.05
N PHE A 146 -2.58 -12.17 1.51
CA PHE A 146 -1.56 -13.14 1.90
C PHE A 146 -0.15 -12.81 1.36
N GLY A 147 0.01 -11.73 0.60
CA GLY A 147 1.34 -11.28 0.19
C GLY A 147 2.00 -12.22 -0.80
N SER A 148 3.20 -12.68 -0.46
CA SER A 148 3.97 -13.65 -1.24
C SER A 148 3.67 -15.11 -0.89
N THR A 149 2.75 -15.37 0.05
CA THR A 149 2.32 -16.73 0.38
C THR A 149 1.57 -17.33 -0.79
N THR A 150 2.05 -18.47 -1.29
CA THR A 150 1.44 -19.25 -2.38
C THR A 150 0.79 -20.55 -1.90
N SER A 151 1.07 -20.96 -0.67
CA SER A 151 0.50 -22.15 -0.02
C SER A 151 0.43 -21.92 1.49
N LEU A 152 -0.63 -22.40 2.13
CA LEU A 152 -0.80 -22.31 3.59
C LEU A 152 0.07 -23.31 4.36
N GLY A 153 0.53 -24.39 3.72
CA GLY A 153 1.39 -25.41 4.32
C GLY A 153 0.93 -25.86 5.71
N ASP A 154 1.86 -25.92 6.65
CA ASP A 154 1.62 -26.33 8.04
C ASP A 154 0.65 -25.39 8.80
N GLN A 155 0.53 -24.13 8.35
CA GLN A 155 -0.36 -23.15 8.96
C GLN A 155 -1.81 -23.27 8.48
N LYS A 156 -2.12 -24.18 7.54
CA LYS A 156 -3.46 -24.31 6.95
C LYS A 156 -4.55 -24.42 8.00
N ASN A 157 -4.45 -25.38 8.92
CA ASN A 157 -5.49 -25.58 9.95
C ASN A 157 -5.66 -24.34 10.85
N SER A 158 -4.55 -23.67 11.19
CA SER A 158 -4.59 -22.44 11.99
C SER A 158 -5.30 -21.32 11.26
N VAL A 159 -4.90 -21.04 10.01
CA VAL A 159 -5.52 -20.01 9.15
C VAL A 159 -7.00 -20.30 8.92
N CYS A 160 -7.37 -21.54 8.65
CA CYS A 160 -8.78 -21.89 8.41
C CYS A 160 -9.63 -21.70 9.67
N ASN A 161 -9.10 -22.02 10.85
CA ASN A 161 -9.78 -21.73 12.11
C ASN A 161 -9.93 -20.22 12.34
N LEU A 162 -8.90 -19.42 12.04
CA LEU A 162 -8.93 -17.97 12.19
C LEU A 162 -9.93 -17.27 11.26
N LEU A 163 -10.12 -17.78 10.04
CA LEU A 163 -11.05 -17.23 9.06
C LEU A 163 -12.53 -17.63 9.30
N LYS A 164 -12.78 -18.59 10.19
CA LYS A 164 -14.11 -19.15 10.42
C LYS A 164 -15.09 -18.11 10.96
N ASP A 165 -14.63 -17.26 11.88
CA ASP A 165 -15.47 -16.32 12.61
C ASP A 165 -15.59 -14.95 11.92
N PHE A 166 -15.06 -14.82 10.70
CA PHE A 166 -15.26 -13.61 9.90
C PHE A 166 -16.70 -13.56 9.39
N TYR A 167 -17.36 -12.43 9.60
CA TYR A 167 -18.66 -12.15 9.03
C TYR A 167 -18.56 -11.99 7.51
N ALA A 168 -17.62 -11.18 7.03
CA ALA A 168 -17.35 -10.96 5.62
C ALA A 168 -15.84 -10.96 5.36
N ILE A 169 -15.42 -11.63 4.29
CA ILE A 169 -14.02 -11.67 3.87
C ILE A 169 -13.92 -11.04 2.48
N SER A 170 -13.11 -9.99 2.38
CA SER A 170 -12.61 -9.52 1.09
C SER A 170 -11.12 -9.34 1.07
N VAL A 171 -10.57 -9.58 -0.12
CA VAL A 171 -9.15 -9.64 -0.41
C VAL A 171 -8.85 -8.94 -1.73
N ARG A 172 -7.63 -8.45 -1.92
CA ARG A 172 -7.28 -7.60 -3.08
C ARG A 172 -6.65 -8.32 -4.26
N ASP A 173 -6.36 -9.60 -4.15
CA ASP A 173 -5.70 -10.37 -5.21
C ASP A 173 -6.25 -11.80 -5.32
N THR A 174 -6.19 -12.34 -6.55
CA THR A 174 -6.70 -13.68 -6.88
C THR A 174 -6.00 -14.79 -6.08
N ASN A 175 -4.72 -14.60 -5.72
CA ASN A 175 -3.99 -15.58 -4.91
C ASN A 175 -4.58 -15.68 -3.50
N SER A 176 -4.89 -14.55 -2.88
CA SER A 176 -5.54 -14.50 -1.57
C SER A 176 -6.95 -15.11 -1.61
N VAL A 177 -7.70 -14.92 -2.70
CA VAL A 177 -9.01 -15.60 -2.90
C VAL A 177 -8.83 -17.11 -2.86
N LYS A 178 -7.84 -17.64 -3.61
CA LYS A 178 -7.57 -19.09 -3.63
C LYS A 178 -7.24 -19.64 -2.25
N LEU A 179 -6.39 -18.95 -1.48
CA LEU A 179 -6.00 -19.39 -0.13
C LEU A 179 -7.16 -19.36 0.86
N VAL A 180 -8.07 -18.39 0.75
CA VAL A 180 -9.30 -18.38 1.57
C VAL A 180 -10.23 -19.54 1.18
N ASN A 181 -10.39 -19.82 -0.11
CA ASN A 181 -11.21 -20.92 -0.60
C ASN A 181 -10.69 -22.29 -0.15
N GLU A 182 -9.38 -22.46 0.02
CA GLU A 182 -8.79 -23.68 0.62
C GLU A 182 -9.24 -23.95 2.06
N CYS A 183 -9.77 -22.94 2.74
CA CYS A 183 -10.34 -23.02 4.08
C CYS A 183 -11.86 -23.14 4.10
N SER A 184 -12.48 -23.47 2.95
CA SER A 184 -13.94 -23.57 2.81
C SER A 184 -14.69 -22.31 3.24
N ARG A 185 -14.06 -21.14 3.01
CA ARG A 185 -14.64 -19.81 3.18
C ARG A 185 -14.65 -19.12 1.82
N GLU A 186 -15.60 -18.23 1.60
CA GLU A 186 -15.66 -17.43 0.38
C GLU A 186 -15.06 -16.05 0.64
N ALA A 187 -14.29 -15.55 -0.32
CA ALA A 187 -13.76 -14.19 -0.31
C ALA A 187 -14.19 -13.42 -1.54
N THR A 188 -14.63 -12.18 -1.35
CA THR A 188 -14.87 -11.25 -2.46
C THR A 188 -13.54 -10.59 -2.87
N LYS A 189 -13.20 -10.65 -4.17
CA LYS A 189 -12.07 -9.87 -4.71
C LYS A 189 -12.50 -8.41 -4.85
N VAL A 190 -11.80 -7.50 -4.19
CA VAL A 190 -12.08 -6.05 -4.19
C VAL A 190 -10.83 -5.26 -4.56
N LEU A 191 -11.00 -3.98 -4.92
CA LEU A 191 -9.88 -3.08 -5.13
C LEU A 191 -9.22 -2.68 -3.80
N ASP A 192 -7.91 -2.39 -3.86
CA ASP A 192 -7.18 -1.72 -2.78
C ASP A 192 -7.90 -0.40 -2.41
N PRO A 193 -8.05 -0.07 -1.11
CA PRO A 193 -8.87 1.07 -0.70
C PRO A 193 -8.33 2.41 -1.20
N THR A 194 -7.07 2.48 -1.64
CA THR A 194 -6.56 3.68 -2.34
C THR A 194 -7.42 4.08 -3.54
N PHE A 195 -8.01 3.13 -4.28
CA PHE A 195 -8.92 3.47 -5.38
C PHE A 195 -10.25 4.07 -4.94
N LEU A 196 -10.61 3.93 -3.65
CA LEU A 196 -11.89 4.39 -3.12
C LEU A 196 -11.81 5.76 -2.46
N GLY A 197 -10.60 6.23 -2.14
CA GLY A 197 -10.37 7.49 -1.42
C GLY A 197 -10.28 8.71 -2.33
N ASP A 198 -10.70 9.86 -1.79
CA ASP A 198 -10.45 11.17 -2.38
C ASP A 198 -9.20 11.81 -1.75
N PHE A 199 -8.19 12.03 -2.59
CA PHE A 199 -6.92 12.64 -2.19
C PHE A 199 -6.84 14.14 -2.47
N THR A 200 -7.82 14.73 -3.17
CA THR A 200 -7.76 16.13 -3.63
C THR A 200 -7.57 17.12 -2.48
N LYS A 201 -8.15 16.82 -1.31
CA LYS A 201 -8.08 17.65 -0.10
C LYS A 201 -6.72 17.66 0.60
N ILE A 202 -5.87 16.66 0.33
CA ILE A 202 -4.59 16.46 1.05
C ILE A 202 -3.37 16.54 0.14
N ILE A 203 -3.55 16.70 -1.17
CA ILE A 203 -2.43 16.80 -2.10
C ILE A 203 -1.69 18.12 -1.89
N LYS A 204 -0.37 18.03 -1.73
CA LYS A 204 0.54 19.17 -1.78
C LYS A 204 1.35 19.13 -3.05
N TYR A 205 1.00 19.99 -4.01
CA TYR A 205 1.67 19.99 -5.30
C TYR A 205 3.09 20.55 -5.24
N PRO A 206 4.06 19.93 -5.94
CA PRO A 206 5.45 20.37 -5.92
C PRO A 206 5.68 21.55 -6.88
N GLU A 207 6.53 22.50 -6.49
CA GLU A 207 6.93 23.65 -7.32
C GLU A 207 8.04 23.28 -8.33
N VAL A 208 7.77 22.30 -9.19
CA VAL A 208 8.67 21.89 -10.27
C VAL A 208 8.25 22.60 -11.55
N LYS A 209 9.17 23.36 -12.16
CA LYS A 209 8.90 24.13 -13.38
C LYS A 209 8.92 23.27 -14.65
N ASN A 210 9.84 22.30 -14.71
CA ASN A 210 10.02 21.44 -15.88
C ASN A 210 9.07 20.24 -15.84
N LYS A 211 8.74 19.70 -17.01
CA LYS A 211 8.11 18.39 -17.11
C LYS A 211 9.09 17.31 -16.65
N TYR A 212 8.59 16.27 -15.99
CA TYR A 212 9.45 15.24 -15.42
C TYR A 212 8.86 13.83 -15.49
N ILE A 213 9.77 12.88 -15.51
CA ILE A 213 9.56 11.47 -15.22
C ILE A 213 9.68 11.26 -13.72
N LEU A 214 8.67 10.62 -13.13
CA LEU A 214 8.70 10.19 -11.74
C LEU A 214 9.18 8.75 -11.64
N VAL A 215 10.14 8.50 -10.76
CA VAL A 215 10.63 7.16 -10.45
C VAL A 215 10.27 6.81 -9.01
N TYR A 216 9.48 5.74 -8.84
CA TYR A 216 9.09 5.21 -7.52
C TYR A 216 9.36 3.71 -7.45
N GLY A 217 10.53 3.33 -6.94
CA GLY A 217 10.94 1.92 -6.94
C GLY A 217 12.41 1.73 -6.63
N ASN A 218 12.80 0.46 -6.50
CA ASN A 218 14.21 0.08 -6.37
C ASN A 218 14.71 -0.41 -7.72
N LEU A 219 15.11 0.50 -8.61
CA LEU A 219 15.54 0.15 -9.95
C LEU A 219 16.85 -0.66 -9.97
N THR A 220 16.97 -1.59 -10.92
CA THR A 220 18.24 -2.20 -11.30
C THR A 220 19.10 -1.21 -12.07
N LYS A 221 20.36 -1.58 -12.39
CA LYS A 221 21.25 -0.68 -13.15
C LYS A 221 20.74 -0.54 -14.58
N GLU A 222 20.29 -1.64 -15.17
CA GLU A 222 19.71 -1.69 -16.51
C GLU A 222 18.43 -0.86 -16.59
N GLU A 223 17.51 -1.03 -15.64
CA GLU A 223 16.27 -0.23 -15.58
C GLU A 223 16.58 1.26 -15.38
N GLY A 224 17.53 1.61 -14.52
CA GLY A 224 17.95 3.01 -14.33
C GLY A 224 18.54 3.61 -15.60
N ASN A 225 19.37 2.86 -16.33
CA ASN A 225 19.91 3.30 -17.62
C ASN A 225 18.80 3.47 -18.67
N TYR A 226 17.84 2.54 -18.71
CA TYR A 226 16.68 2.64 -19.59
C TYR A 226 15.87 3.91 -19.32
N VAL A 227 15.54 4.17 -18.06
CA VAL A 227 14.80 5.39 -17.65
C VAL A 227 15.58 6.64 -18.04
N LYS A 228 16.91 6.64 -17.85
CA LYS A 228 17.75 7.76 -18.27
C LYS A 228 17.70 7.99 -19.78
N SER A 229 17.83 6.94 -20.58
CA SER A 229 17.74 7.07 -22.04
C SER A 229 16.39 7.61 -22.49
N VAL A 230 15.28 7.18 -21.87
CA VAL A 230 13.95 7.74 -22.16
C VAL A 230 13.90 9.23 -21.78
N ALA A 231 14.40 9.60 -20.60
CA ALA A 231 14.42 10.99 -20.16
C ALA A 231 15.22 11.90 -21.11
N ASP A 232 16.41 11.46 -21.51
CA ASP A 232 17.30 12.20 -22.42
C ASP A 232 16.66 12.38 -23.81
N MET A 233 15.93 11.38 -24.31
CA MET A 233 15.22 11.46 -25.61
C MET A 233 14.01 12.40 -25.57
N GLU A 234 13.26 12.40 -24.47
CA GLU A 234 12.04 13.19 -24.30
C GLU A 234 12.31 14.60 -23.75
N GLY A 235 13.55 14.91 -23.36
CA GLY A 235 13.92 16.18 -22.74
C GLY A 235 13.25 16.40 -21.37
N LEU A 236 13.11 15.33 -20.58
CA LEU A 236 12.41 15.34 -19.29
C LEU A 236 13.38 15.22 -18.11
N ASP A 237 13.09 15.96 -17.04
CA ASP A 237 13.81 15.78 -15.78
C ASP A 237 13.45 14.42 -15.13
N ILE A 238 14.37 13.87 -14.35
CA ILE A 238 14.13 12.62 -13.58
C ILE A 238 14.04 12.97 -12.11
N ILE A 239 12.87 12.71 -11.52
CA ILE A 239 12.62 12.87 -10.09
C ILE A 239 12.42 11.49 -9.45
N CYS A 240 13.29 11.13 -8.51
CA CYS A 240 13.15 9.92 -7.70
C CYS A 240 12.49 10.25 -6.37
N VAL A 241 11.52 9.43 -5.95
CA VAL A 241 10.81 9.61 -4.68
C VAL A 241 10.90 8.34 -3.83
N GLY A 242 11.17 8.49 -2.54
CA GLY A 242 11.07 7.42 -1.54
C GLY A 242 12.12 6.31 -1.65
N ALA A 243 13.04 6.41 -2.61
CA ALA A 243 14.13 5.46 -2.82
C ALA A 243 15.46 5.99 -2.27
N ARG A 244 16.43 5.08 -2.08
CA ARG A 244 17.86 5.42 -2.02
C ARG A 244 18.26 6.21 -3.26
N PRO A 245 19.39 6.96 -3.29
CA PRO A 245 19.85 7.67 -4.49
C PRO A 245 19.64 6.80 -5.72
N GLY A 246 18.65 7.22 -6.53
CA GLY A 246 18.08 6.38 -7.57
C GLY A 246 19.13 6.00 -8.59
N ARG A 247 19.07 4.77 -9.11
CA ARG A 247 19.80 4.43 -10.33
C ARG A 247 19.15 5.18 -11.49
N GLY A 248 19.95 5.64 -12.45
CA GLY A 248 19.49 6.49 -13.55
C GLY A 248 19.90 7.97 -13.46
N ASN A 249 20.74 8.32 -12.47
CA ASN A 249 21.30 9.67 -12.27
C ASN A 249 20.21 10.76 -12.20
N PRO A 250 19.32 10.68 -11.20
CA PRO A 250 18.17 11.58 -11.12
C PRO A 250 18.62 13.03 -10.91
N HIS A 251 17.85 13.95 -11.50
CA HIS A 251 18.03 15.39 -11.30
C HIS A 251 17.67 15.77 -9.86
N ILE A 252 16.62 15.13 -9.30
CA ILE A 252 16.17 15.35 -7.92
C ILE A 252 15.90 13.99 -7.26
N ASN A 253 16.40 13.79 -6.03
CA ASN A 253 16.10 12.61 -5.23
C ASN A 253 15.48 13.00 -3.88
N LEU A 254 14.22 12.62 -3.68
CA LEU A 254 13.37 13.05 -2.58
C LEU A 254 13.15 11.92 -1.58
N ILE A 255 13.79 12.06 -0.43
CA ILE A 255 13.67 11.09 0.67
C ILE A 255 12.80 11.65 1.79
N GLY A 256 13.04 12.89 2.21
CA GLY A 256 12.38 13.55 3.35
C GLY A 256 11.01 14.18 3.06
N ILE A 257 10.18 13.51 2.27
CA ILE A 257 8.83 14.01 1.92
C ILE A 257 7.72 13.25 2.66
N GLY A 258 6.59 13.92 2.84
CA GLY A 258 5.37 13.35 3.42
C GLY A 258 4.43 12.71 2.39
N PRO A 259 3.36 12.02 2.82
CA PRO A 259 2.36 11.44 1.91
C PRO A 259 1.65 12.46 1.02
N ASP A 260 1.33 13.63 1.57
CA ASP A 260 0.75 14.79 0.89
C ASP A 260 1.61 15.29 -0.29
N GLU A 261 2.92 15.47 -0.05
CA GLU A 261 3.89 15.85 -1.08
C GLU A 261 4.09 14.72 -2.11
N TRP A 262 4.17 13.48 -1.63
CA TRP A 262 4.31 12.29 -2.47
C TRP A 262 3.18 12.20 -3.50
N LEU A 263 1.93 12.41 -3.08
CA LEU A 263 0.77 12.46 -3.96
C LEU A 263 0.91 13.58 -5.01
N GLY A 264 1.39 14.76 -4.61
CA GLY A 264 1.62 15.88 -5.53
C GLY A 264 2.63 15.56 -6.64
N TYR A 265 3.70 14.82 -6.32
CA TYR A 265 4.66 14.37 -7.33
C TYR A 265 4.06 13.39 -8.32
N PHE A 266 3.19 12.47 -7.88
CA PHE A 266 2.44 11.62 -8.80
C PHE A 266 1.47 12.42 -9.68
N ALA A 267 0.70 13.32 -9.07
CA ALA A 267 -0.32 14.11 -9.76
C ALA A 267 0.26 15.04 -10.85
N ARG A 268 1.51 15.50 -10.72
CA ARG A 268 2.20 16.35 -11.71
C ARG A 268 3.18 15.63 -12.63
N ALA A 269 3.41 14.33 -12.43
CA ALA A 269 4.31 13.57 -13.30
C ALA A 269 3.80 13.58 -14.74
N SER A 270 4.73 13.71 -15.70
CA SER A 270 4.42 13.47 -17.12
C SER A 270 4.39 11.97 -17.43
N TYR A 271 5.21 11.20 -16.70
CA TYR A 271 5.31 9.75 -16.83
C TYR A 271 5.81 9.11 -15.53
N VAL A 272 5.43 7.87 -15.25
CA VAL A 272 5.88 7.13 -14.05
C VAL A 272 6.60 5.83 -14.40
N PHE A 273 7.81 5.64 -13.86
CA PHE A 273 8.46 4.34 -13.78
C PHE A 273 8.40 3.82 -12.35
N THR A 274 7.88 2.61 -12.17
CA THR A 274 7.70 2.05 -10.83
C THR A 274 8.03 0.56 -10.78
N SER A 275 8.59 0.13 -9.66
CA SER A 275 8.70 -1.31 -9.34
C SER A 275 7.80 -1.73 -8.18
N PHE A 276 6.93 -0.84 -7.71
CA PHE A 276 6.08 -1.04 -6.54
C PHE A 276 4.60 -0.99 -6.92
N PHE A 277 3.80 -1.79 -6.21
CA PHE A 277 2.34 -1.88 -6.38
C PHE A 277 1.65 -0.52 -6.29
N HIS A 278 1.89 0.23 -5.21
CA HIS A 278 1.25 1.55 -5.04
C HIS A 278 1.72 2.57 -6.08
N GLY A 279 2.91 2.41 -6.68
CA GLY A 279 3.28 3.26 -7.82
C GLY A 279 2.40 3.02 -9.03
N VAL A 280 1.99 1.76 -9.28
CA VAL A 280 1.03 1.42 -10.33
C VAL A 280 -0.34 1.98 -10.00
N VAL A 281 -0.83 1.72 -8.79
CA VAL A 281 -2.15 2.19 -8.33
C VAL A 281 -2.27 3.71 -8.43
N PHE A 282 -1.30 4.47 -7.91
CA PHE A 282 -1.37 5.93 -7.99
C PHE A 282 -1.12 6.48 -9.39
N SER A 283 -0.39 5.77 -10.25
CA SER A 283 -0.34 6.13 -11.68
C SER A 283 -1.72 6.03 -12.32
N ILE A 284 -2.48 4.97 -11.99
CA ILE A 284 -3.85 4.78 -12.48
C ILE A 284 -4.80 5.85 -11.91
N ILE A 285 -4.77 6.08 -10.59
CA ILE A 285 -5.62 7.09 -9.91
C ILE A 285 -5.40 8.49 -10.52
N PHE A 286 -4.15 8.88 -10.76
CA PHE A 286 -3.83 10.18 -11.33
C PHE A 286 -3.81 10.21 -12.86
N LYS A 287 -4.25 9.13 -13.53
CA LYS A 287 -4.28 8.98 -14.99
C LYS A 287 -2.94 9.33 -15.65
N LYS A 288 -1.84 8.83 -15.07
CA LYS A 288 -0.46 9.02 -15.56
C LYS A 288 -0.01 7.82 -16.36
N PRO A 289 0.51 7.98 -17.59
CA PRO A 289 1.16 6.90 -18.30
C PRO A 289 2.32 6.33 -17.46
N PHE A 290 2.45 5.00 -17.44
CA PHE A 290 3.41 4.35 -16.55
C PHE A 290 3.98 3.04 -17.11
N THR A 291 5.19 2.71 -16.64
CA THR A 291 5.86 1.43 -16.86
C THR A 291 6.11 0.78 -15.52
N ASN A 292 5.70 -0.48 -15.41
CA ASN A 292 6.04 -1.32 -14.28
C ASN A 292 7.25 -2.22 -14.58
N PHE A 293 8.24 -2.18 -13.69
CA PHE A 293 9.32 -3.16 -13.64
C PHE A 293 9.00 -4.21 -12.57
N PRO A 294 8.60 -5.43 -12.94
CA PRO A 294 8.20 -6.44 -11.98
C PRO A 294 9.41 -6.85 -11.13
N ARG A 295 9.15 -7.21 -9.87
CA ARG A 295 10.14 -7.81 -8.97
C ARG A 295 9.82 -9.29 -8.82
N LEU A 296 10.87 -10.12 -8.85
CA LEU A 296 10.74 -11.59 -8.83
C LEU A 296 10.06 -12.10 -7.55
N ASP A 297 10.17 -11.38 -6.45
CA ASP A 297 9.57 -11.74 -5.16
C ASP A 297 8.10 -11.31 -5.03
N ARG A 298 7.58 -10.46 -5.93
CA ARG A 298 6.23 -9.87 -5.84
C ARG A 298 5.49 -9.71 -7.19
N PRO A 299 5.66 -10.58 -8.20
CA PRO A 299 5.10 -10.33 -9.51
C PRO A 299 3.57 -10.47 -9.53
N ILE A 300 3.03 -11.29 -8.62
CA ILE A 300 1.64 -11.74 -8.65
C ILE A 300 0.67 -10.57 -8.55
N LYS A 301 0.86 -9.67 -7.59
CA LYS A 301 -0.12 -8.61 -7.27
C LYS A 301 -0.26 -7.56 -8.35
N VAL A 302 0.87 -7.09 -8.85
CA VAL A 302 0.87 -6.08 -9.91
C VAL A 302 0.31 -6.67 -11.20
N LYS A 303 0.72 -7.91 -11.52
CA LYS A 303 0.21 -8.61 -12.69
C LYS A 303 -1.31 -8.86 -12.59
N ASP A 304 -1.80 -9.26 -11.43
CA ASP A 304 -3.23 -9.52 -11.19
C ASP A 304 -4.08 -8.26 -11.40
N LEU A 305 -3.68 -7.12 -10.82
CA LEU A 305 -4.37 -5.84 -11.03
C LEU A 305 -4.32 -5.37 -12.48
N LEU A 306 -3.16 -5.47 -13.13
CA LEU A 306 -3.01 -5.04 -14.53
C LEU A 306 -3.78 -5.94 -15.49
N LEU A 307 -3.91 -7.24 -15.19
CA LEU A 307 -4.74 -8.18 -15.95
C LEU A 307 -6.22 -7.82 -15.84
N ASP A 308 -6.72 -7.53 -14.63
CA ASP A 308 -8.12 -7.11 -14.43
C ASP A 308 -8.47 -5.83 -15.21
N LEU A 309 -7.48 -4.98 -15.47
CA LEU A 309 -7.65 -3.70 -16.17
C LEU A 309 -7.24 -3.73 -17.65
N GLY A 310 -6.72 -4.86 -18.17
CA GLY A 310 -6.21 -4.92 -19.55
C GLY A 310 -4.97 -4.04 -19.81
N LEU A 311 -4.11 -3.88 -18.80
CA LEU A 311 -2.92 -3.03 -18.80
C LEU A 311 -1.60 -3.83 -18.67
N GLU A 312 -1.60 -5.10 -19.06
CA GLU A 312 -0.43 -5.98 -18.93
C GLU A 312 0.73 -5.54 -19.84
N ASN A 313 0.43 -4.79 -20.91
CA ASN A 313 1.43 -4.17 -21.78
C ASN A 313 2.31 -3.12 -21.07
N ARG A 314 1.93 -2.71 -19.86
CA ARG A 314 2.71 -1.80 -19.01
C ARG A 314 3.84 -2.51 -18.24
N ILE A 315 3.86 -3.84 -18.23
CA ILE A 315 4.90 -4.64 -17.58
C ILE A 315 6.08 -4.84 -18.55
N ILE A 316 7.25 -4.30 -18.19
CA ILE A 316 8.48 -4.46 -18.95
C ILE A 316 9.52 -5.22 -18.10
N THR A 317 10.03 -6.34 -18.63
CA THR A 317 11.09 -7.15 -17.99
C THR A 317 12.48 -6.70 -18.45
N ASN A 318 13.53 -7.04 -17.70
CA ASN A 318 14.92 -6.73 -18.10
C ASN A 318 15.30 -7.34 -19.46
N GLU A 319 14.78 -8.53 -19.76
CA GLU A 319 14.94 -9.17 -21.07
C GLU A 319 14.36 -8.32 -22.21
N LYS A 320 13.20 -7.69 -21.99
CA LYS A 320 12.62 -6.76 -22.96
C LYS A 320 13.41 -5.45 -23.03
N ILE A 321 13.95 -4.97 -21.91
CA ILE A 321 14.80 -3.76 -21.88
C ILE A 321 16.04 -3.93 -22.75
N SER A 322 16.70 -5.09 -22.72
CA SER A 322 17.90 -5.33 -23.52
C SER A 322 17.63 -5.46 -25.02
N GLN A 323 16.40 -5.80 -25.40
CA GLN A 323 15.99 -6.02 -26.80
C GLN A 323 15.26 -4.82 -27.42
N ALA A 324 14.66 -3.96 -26.61
CA ALA A 324 13.83 -2.85 -27.07
C ALA A 324 14.59 -1.53 -27.08
N LYS A 325 14.31 -0.69 -28.10
CA LYS A 325 14.70 0.72 -28.05
C LYS A 325 13.95 1.40 -26.88
N PRO A 326 14.62 2.23 -26.07
CA PRO A 326 13.92 2.96 -25.03
C PRO A 326 12.90 3.91 -25.66
N LYS A 327 11.67 3.88 -25.14
CA LYS A 327 10.57 4.73 -25.59
C LYS A 327 9.56 4.90 -24.47
N LEU A 328 8.80 5.98 -24.50
CA LEU A 328 7.55 6.03 -23.75
C LEU A 328 6.59 4.99 -24.35
N PRO A 329 5.89 4.19 -23.54
CA PRO A 329 4.81 3.36 -24.05
C PRO A 329 3.64 4.23 -24.47
N GLU A 330 2.78 3.62 -25.28
CA GLU A 330 1.60 4.23 -25.87
C GLU A 330 0.69 4.83 -24.80
N GLU A 331 -0.12 5.82 -25.16
CA GLU A 331 -1.10 6.39 -24.24
C GLU A 331 -2.08 5.33 -23.72
N ILE A 332 -2.65 5.56 -22.53
CA ILE A 332 -3.67 4.69 -21.96
C ILE A 332 -5.03 5.29 -22.32
N SER A 333 -5.90 4.50 -22.94
CA SER A 333 -7.31 4.86 -23.10
C SER A 333 -8.03 4.66 -21.75
N TRP A 334 -7.95 5.68 -20.89
CA TRP A 334 -8.48 5.62 -19.52
C TRP A 334 -9.99 5.37 -19.46
N GLU A 335 -10.73 5.84 -20.45
CA GLU A 335 -12.20 5.71 -20.55
C GLU A 335 -12.65 4.26 -20.80
N ASN A 336 -11.78 3.43 -21.39
CA ASN A 336 -12.09 2.04 -21.70
C ASN A 336 -11.81 1.08 -20.54
N LEU A 337 -11.28 1.58 -19.42
CA LEU A 337 -11.00 0.76 -18.26
C LEU A 337 -12.29 0.48 -17.48
N ASN A 338 -12.51 -0.78 -17.10
CA ASN A 338 -13.61 -1.18 -16.21
C ASN A 338 -13.42 -0.70 -14.76
N LEU A 339 -12.56 0.30 -14.53
CA LEU A 339 -12.12 0.74 -13.21
C LEU A 339 -13.28 1.34 -12.39
N GLU A 340 -14.13 2.18 -12.99
CA GLU A 340 -15.23 2.83 -12.28
C GLU A 340 -16.23 1.82 -11.73
N LYS A 341 -16.59 0.81 -12.52
CA LYS A 341 -17.43 -0.31 -12.10
C LYS A 341 -16.79 -1.10 -10.95
N MET A 342 -15.48 -1.39 -11.03
CA MET A 342 -14.76 -2.09 -9.97
C MET A 342 -14.70 -1.28 -8.67
N ILE A 343 -14.54 0.05 -8.76
CA ILE A 343 -14.59 0.97 -7.62
C ILE A 343 -15.97 0.92 -6.96
N GLU A 344 -17.05 1.04 -7.76
CA GLU A 344 -18.42 1.00 -7.26
C GLU A 344 -18.74 -0.32 -6.55
N GLN A 345 -18.40 -1.46 -7.18
CA GLN A 345 -18.58 -2.79 -6.58
C GLN A 345 -17.81 -2.94 -5.27
N SER A 346 -16.58 -2.44 -5.21
CA SER A 346 -15.76 -2.48 -4.01
C SER A 346 -16.33 -1.62 -2.88
N LYS A 347 -16.86 -0.42 -3.19
CA LYS A 347 -17.56 0.44 -2.22
C LYS A 347 -18.81 -0.24 -1.68
N ILE A 348 -19.68 -0.75 -2.57
CA ILE A 348 -20.91 -1.45 -2.18
C ILE A 348 -20.59 -2.63 -1.27
N HIS A 349 -19.56 -3.43 -1.62
CA HIS A 349 -19.15 -4.57 -0.79
C HIS A 349 -18.73 -4.15 0.62
N LEU A 350 -17.91 -3.09 0.75
CA LEU A 350 -17.50 -2.57 2.06
C LEU A 350 -18.70 -2.10 2.88
N LEU A 351 -19.56 -1.27 2.29
CA LEU A 351 -20.69 -0.66 3.01
C LEU A 351 -21.71 -1.73 3.44
N ASN A 352 -22.03 -2.68 2.57
CA ASN A 352 -22.91 -3.80 2.91
C ASN A 352 -22.33 -4.65 4.06
N SER A 353 -21.00 -4.80 4.12
CA SER A 353 -20.33 -5.53 5.20
C SER A 353 -20.34 -4.77 6.54
N LEU A 354 -20.56 -3.44 6.52
CA LEU A 354 -20.68 -2.60 7.70
C LEU A 354 -22.13 -2.47 8.19
N GLU A 355 -23.12 -2.48 7.29
CA GLU A 355 -24.54 -2.30 7.64
C GLU A 355 -25.22 -3.57 8.14
N ASN A 356 -24.95 -4.72 7.51
CA ASN A 356 -25.73 -5.96 7.71
C ASN A 356 -25.23 -6.81 8.88
#